data_AF-A0A7C3UU82-F1
#
_entry.id   AF-A0A7C3UU82-F1
#
_cell.length_a   1.000
_cell.length_b   1.000
_cell.length_c   1.000
_cell.angle_alpha   90.00
_cell.angle_beta   90.00
_cell.angle_gamma   90.00
#
_symmetry.space_group_name_H-M   'P 1'
#
loop_
_entity.id
_entity.type
_entity.pdbx_description
1 polymer ?
#
loop_
_entity_poly.entity_id
_entity_poly.type
_entity_poly.pdbx_seq_one_letter_code
_entity_poly.pdbx_strand_id
1 'polypeptide(L)'
;MKENRYSIILAITLLIIFIGGLISYKVYQLQQNAKYFDLSSKCMRDAKSFFNEKYPGVEFLGPQIQGPMYFADYQNHYNKRLNKCYILITTHFGTVDMGHTYLERTELYDVGDRALIGELNINGKNQKDILCKLYGKECQSVDDFITGIEPYIENKIDL
;
A
#
# COMPACT_ATOMS: atom_id res chain seq x y z
N MET A 1 -19.69 31.98 -53.85
CA MET A 1 -18.62 32.48 -52.95
C MET A 1 -19.02 32.65 -51.47
N LYS A 2 -20.31 32.84 -51.11
CA LYS A 2 -20.75 32.98 -49.70
C LYS A 2 -20.84 31.66 -48.92
N GLU A 3 -21.25 30.55 -49.54
CA GLU A 3 -21.37 29.24 -48.86
C GLU A 3 -20.04 28.73 -48.30
N ASN A 4 -18.93 28.94 -49.02
CA ASN A 4 -17.62 28.45 -48.58
C ASN A 4 -17.13 29.11 -47.27
N ARG A 5 -17.59 30.33 -46.97
CA ARG A 5 -17.19 31.04 -45.73
C ARG A 5 -17.85 30.46 -44.49
N TYR A 6 -19.10 30.00 -44.58
CA TYR A 6 -19.81 29.38 -43.45
C TYR A 6 -19.21 28.03 -43.07
N SER A 7 -18.84 27.20 -44.06
CA SER A 7 -18.19 25.91 -43.81
C SER A 7 -16.83 26.07 -43.13
N ILE A 8 -16.05 27.08 -43.52
CA ILE A 8 -14.74 27.37 -42.89
C ILE A 8 -14.93 27.84 -41.44
N ILE A 9 -15.88 28.75 -41.18
CA ILE A 9 -16.17 29.23 -39.81
C ILE A 9 -16.61 28.07 -38.91
N LEU A 10 -17.52 27.20 -39.41
CA LEU A 10 -18.01 26.04 -38.66
C LEU A 10 -16.87 25.08 -38.31
N ALA A 11 -15.99 24.78 -39.27
CA ALA A 11 -14.83 23.92 -39.06
C ALA A 11 -13.87 24.49 -38.00
N ILE A 12 -13.63 25.81 -38.02
CA ILE A 12 -12.78 26.48 -37.02
C ILE A 12 -13.43 26.40 -35.63
N THR A 13 -14.73 26.66 -35.50
CA THR A 13 -15.42 26.57 -34.20
C THR A 13 -15.39 25.15 -33.63
N LEU A 14 -15.60 24.13 -34.46
CA LEU A 14 -15.51 22.73 -34.03
C LEU A 14 -14.09 22.37 -33.59
N LEU A 15 -13.07 22.84 -34.32
CA LEU A 15 -11.68 22.64 -33.96
C LEU A 15 -11.34 23.29 -32.61
N ILE A 16 -11.81 24.51 -32.35
CA ILE A 16 -11.61 25.20 -31.07
C ILE A 16 -12.25 24.43 -29.92
N ILE A 17 -13.49 23.96 -30.09
CA ILE A 17 -14.20 23.16 -29.07
C ILE A 17 -13.44 21.86 -28.79
N PHE A 18 -12.98 21.17 -29.83
CA PHE A 18 -12.24 19.93 -29.69
C PHE A 18 -10.90 20.14 -28.95
N ILE A 19 -10.14 21.16 -29.34
CA ILE A 19 -8.87 21.52 -28.66
C ILE A 19 -9.14 21.92 -27.21
N GLY A 20 -10.15 22.76 -26.95
CA GLY A 20 -10.54 23.16 -25.60
C GLY A 20 -10.93 21.98 -24.72
N GLY A 21 -11.64 21.00 -25.28
CA GLY A 21 -11.96 19.74 -24.60
C GLY A 21 -10.71 18.92 -24.25
N LEU A 22 -9.77 18.77 -25.19
CA LEU A 22 -8.52 18.05 -24.94
C LEU A 22 -7.65 18.73 -23.85
N ILE A 23 -7.56 20.05 -23.86
CA ILE A 23 -6.83 20.81 -22.83
C ILE A 23 -7.48 20.60 -21.47
N SER A 24 -8.80 20.77 -21.38
CA SER A 24 -9.56 20.61 -20.13
C SER A 24 -9.39 19.20 -19.55
N TYR A 25 -9.44 18.17 -20.40
CA TYR A 25 -9.18 16.79 -19.99
C TYR A 25 -7.77 16.59 -19.43
N LYS A 26 -6.74 17.13 -20.10
CA LYS A 26 -5.36 17.04 -19.60
C LYS A 26 -5.17 17.76 -18.26
N VAL A 27 -5.76 18.94 -18.09
CA VAL A 27 -5.71 19.69 -16.82
C VAL A 27 -6.37 18.88 -15.70
N TYR A 28 -7.55 18.30 -15.96
CA TYR A 28 -8.23 17.44 -15.00
C TYR A 28 -7.37 16.23 -14.57
N GLN A 29 -6.75 15.55 -15.53
CA GLN A 29 -5.86 14.42 -15.24
C GLN A 29 -4.65 14.85 -14.38
N LEU A 30 -4.04 15.99 -14.68
CA LEU A 30 -2.92 16.52 -13.88
C LEU A 30 -3.34 16.83 -12.44
N GLN A 31 -4.51 17.44 -12.24
CA GLN A 31 -5.03 17.73 -10.90
C GLN A 31 -5.28 16.44 -10.11
N GLN A 32 -5.83 15.41 -10.75
CA GLN A 32 -6.07 14.12 -10.11
C GLN A 32 -4.76 13.40 -9.74
N ASN A 33 -3.74 13.49 -10.58
CA ASN A 33 -2.42 12.93 -10.29
C ASN A 33 -1.72 13.65 -9.14
N ALA A 34 -1.80 15.00 -9.10
CA ALA A 34 -1.27 15.79 -7.99
C ALA A 34 -1.96 15.42 -6.67
N LYS A 35 -3.30 15.36 -6.67
CA LYS A 35 -4.09 14.94 -5.50
C LYS A 35 -3.71 13.53 -5.03
N TYR A 36 -3.52 12.59 -5.95
CA TYR A 36 -3.09 11.23 -5.62
C TYR A 36 -1.69 11.23 -4.98
N PHE A 37 -0.75 11.98 -5.53
CA PHE A 37 0.60 12.11 -4.97
C PHE A 37 0.58 12.70 -3.55
N ASP A 38 -0.24 13.72 -3.32
CA ASP A 38 -0.39 14.33 -1.98
C ASP A 38 -0.96 13.34 -0.96
N LEU A 39 -1.98 12.57 -1.35
CA LEU A 39 -2.60 11.56 -0.50
C LEU A 39 -1.66 10.39 -0.21
N SER A 40 -0.90 9.94 -1.21
CA SER A 40 0.13 8.91 -1.03
C SER A 40 1.26 9.40 -0.11
N SER A 41 1.72 10.64 -0.30
CA SER A 41 2.73 11.27 0.56
C SER A 41 2.25 11.44 2.00
N LYS A 42 0.97 11.78 2.19
CA LYS A 42 0.33 11.81 3.52
C LYS A 42 0.29 10.42 4.13
N CYS A 43 -0.13 9.40 3.37
CA CYS A 43 -0.16 8.02 3.84
C CYS A 43 1.22 7.53 4.31
N MET A 44 2.28 7.82 3.56
CA MET A 44 3.65 7.49 3.96
C MET A 44 4.03 8.12 5.31
N ARG A 45 3.69 9.39 5.53
CA ARG A 45 3.97 10.07 6.82
C ARG A 45 3.15 9.49 7.96
N ASP A 46 1.86 9.25 7.74
CA ASP A 46 0.95 8.74 8.77
C ASP A 46 1.31 7.29 9.15
N ALA A 47 1.63 6.45 8.15
CA ALA A 47 2.10 5.09 8.37
C ALA A 47 3.42 5.07 9.15
N LYS A 48 4.37 5.95 8.81
CA LYS A 48 5.60 6.11 9.59
C LYS A 48 5.33 6.49 11.04
N SER A 49 4.40 7.43 11.29
CA SER A 49 3.99 7.80 12.65
C SER A 49 3.38 6.61 13.37
N PHE A 50 2.46 5.90 12.72
CA PHE A 50 1.81 4.71 13.27
C PHE A 50 2.82 3.62 13.65
N PHE A 51 3.78 3.34 12.77
CA PHE A 51 4.84 2.37 13.05
C PHE A 51 5.68 2.77 14.26
N ASN A 52 6.16 4.02 14.30
CA ASN A 52 6.98 4.53 15.40
C ASN A 52 6.22 4.54 16.74
N GLU A 53 4.92 4.81 16.73
CA GLU A 53 4.06 4.74 17.92
C GLU A 53 3.88 3.31 18.42
N LYS A 54 3.68 2.36 17.50
CA LYS A 54 3.44 0.94 17.83
C LYS A 54 4.73 0.20 18.23
N TYR A 55 5.86 0.57 17.63
CA TYR A 55 7.17 -0.06 17.83
C TYR A 55 8.22 0.99 18.25
N PRO A 56 8.06 1.63 19.44
CA PRO A 56 8.96 2.68 19.88
C PRO A 56 10.37 2.14 20.09
N GLY A 57 11.38 2.82 19.53
CA GLY A 57 12.78 2.44 19.69
C GLY A 57 13.23 1.22 18.88
N VAL A 58 12.35 0.67 18.02
CA VAL A 58 12.78 -0.28 16.98
C VAL A 58 13.37 0.52 15.82
N GLU A 59 14.60 1.01 16.02
CA GLU A 59 15.47 1.30 14.88
C GLU A 59 15.93 -0.04 14.30
N PHE A 60 16.06 -0.15 12.98
CA PHE A 60 16.54 -1.35 12.31
C PHE A 60 17.84 -1.81 12.98
N LEU A 61 17.73 -2.77 13.91
CA LEU A 61 18.87 -3.42 14.52
C LEU A 61 19.39 -4.28 13.38
N GLY A 62 20.33 -3.73 12.60
CA GLY A 62 21.04 -4.46 11.56
C GLY A 62 21.52 -5.81 12.10
N PRO A 63 21.82 -6.77 11.21
CA PRO A 63 22.06 -8.17 11.57
C PRO A 63 22.93 -8.29 12.82
N GLN A 64 22.31 -8.65 13.96
CA GLN A 64 23.05 -8.90 15.18
C GLN A 64 23.80 -10.21 14.96
N ILE A 65 25.14 -10.14 14.94
CA ILE A 65 25.97 -11.28 14.59
C ILE A 65 25.82 -12.42 15.62
N GLN A 66 25.37 -12.11 16.85
CA GLN A 66 25.07 -13.08 17.92
C GLN A 66 23.92 -12.57 18.78
N GLY A 67 23.00 -13.46 19.20
CA GLY A 67 21.89 -13.15 20.10
C GLY A 67 20.49 -13.10 19.45
N PRO A 68 19.44 -12.83 20.24
CA PRO A 68 18.08 -12.70 19.74
C PRO A 68 17.98 -11.46 18.84
N MET A 69 17.68 -11.68 17.56
CA MET A 69 17.36 -10.65 16.60
C MET A 69 15.86 -10.36 16.66
N TYR A 70 15.56 -9.10 16.91
CA TYR A 70 14.23 -8.52 16.78
C TYR A 70 14.32 -7.36 15.81
N PHE A 71 13.70 -7.52 14.65
CA PHE A 71 13.56 -6.42 13.69
C PHE A 71 12.14 -6.38 13.16
N ALA A 72 11.70 -5.16 12.87
CA ALA A 72 10.42 -4.90 12.25
C ALA A 72 10.65 -3.94 11.09
N ASP A 73 9.94 -4.17 10.00
CA ASP A 73 9.83 -3.24 8.89
C ASP A 73 8.36 -2.99 8.57
N TYR A 74 8.11 -2.04 7.66
CA TYR A 74 6.76 -1.78 7.20
C TYR A 74 6.73 -1.26 5.77
N GLN A 75 5.58 -1.48 5.13
CA GLN A 75 5.22 -0.91 3.84
C GLN A 75 3.92 -0.13 3.99
N ASN A 76 3.84 1.05 3.39
CA ASN A 76 2.61 1.84 3.35
C ASN A 76 1.90 1.67 2.00
N HIS A 77 0.58 1.55 2.04
CA HIS A 77 -0.25 1.35 0.86
C HIS A 77 -1.41 2.34 0.90
N TYR A 78 -1.33 3.38 0.07
CA TYR A 78 -2.48 4.24 -0.16
C TYR A 78 -3.40 3.58 -1.19
N ASN A 79 -4.64 3.30 -0.79
CA ASN A 79 -5.65 2.71 -1.65
C ASN A 79 -6.56 3.82 -2.18
N LYS A 80 -6.46 4.11 -3.48
CA LYS A 80 -7.23 5.16 -4.14
C LYS A 80 -8.71 4.83 -4.18
N ARG A 81 -9.07 3.55 -4.36
CA ARG A 81 -10.47 3.11 -4.44
C ARG A 81 -11.19 3.29 -3.10
N LEU A 82 -10.52 2.97 -2.00
CA LEU A 82 -11.06 3.10 -0.65
C LEU A 82 -10.79 4.48 -0.03
N ASN A 83 -9.94 5.30 -0.66
CA ASN A 83 -9.46 6.57 -0.13
C ASN A 83 -8.91 6.43 1.30
N LYS A 84 -8.14 5.36 1.53
CA LYS A 84 -7.64 4.94 2.83
C LYS A 84 -6.14 4.63 2.77
N CYS A 85 -5.49 4.80 3.91
CA CYS A 85 -4.08 4.47 4.09
C CYS A 85 -3.96 3.19 4.91
N TYR A 86 -3.24 2.22 4.38
CA TYR A 86 -2.93 0.98 5.06
C TYR A 86 -1.43 0.88 5.33
N ILE A 87 -1.08 0.15 6.39
CA ILE A 87 0.29 -0.19 6.71
C ILE A 87 0.39 -1.70 6.92
N LEU A 88 1.30 -2.32 6.19
CA LEU A 88 1.69 -3.71 6.39
C LEU A 88 2.98 -3.71 7.18
N ILE A 89 2.97 -4.34 8.35
CA ILE A 89 4.13 -4.42 9.24
C ILE A 89 4.58 -5.86 9.29
N THR A 90 5.85 -6.14 9.01
CA THR A 90 6.43 -7.46 9.21
C THR A 90 7.44 -7.41 10.35
N THR A 91 7.30 -8.33 11.28
CA THR A 91 8.15 -8.46 12.46
C THR A 91 8.78 -9.84 12.45
N HIS A 92 10.09 -9.90 12.66
CA HIS A 92 10.84 -11.14 12.70
C HIS A 92 11.47 -11.30 14.08
N PHE A 93 11.31 -12.51 14.62
CA PHE A 93 11.86 -12.91 15.91
C PHE A 93 12.70 -14.18 15.73
N GLY A 94 13.95 -14.17 16.20
CA GLY A 94 14.77 -15.37 16.18
C GLY A 94 16.18 -15.17 16.71
N THR A 95 17.02 -16.20 16.65
CA THR A 95 18.45 -16.12 17.00
C THR A 95 19.30 -16.39 15.76
N VAL A 96 20.27 -15.52 15.49
CA VAL A 96 21.12 -15.57 14.27
C VAL A 96 22.03 -16.80 14.24
N ASP A 97 22.35 -17.40 15.40
CA ASP A 97 23.29 -18.52 15.55
C ASP A 97 22.95 -19.78 14.72
N MET A 98 21.76 -19.87 14.10
CA MET A 98 21.41 -20.99 13.19
C MET A 98 20.84 -20.55 11.83
N GLY A 99 20.86 -19.26 11.47
CA GLY A 99 20.24 -18.80 10.22
C GLY A 99 18.73 -19.09 10.18
N HIS A 100 18.05 -19.00 11.33
CA HIS A 100 16.64 -19.35 11.48
C HIS A 100 15.86 -18.19 12.10
N THR A 101 14.95 -17.60 11.32
CA THR A 101 13.82 -16.83 11.87
C THR A 101 12.85 -17.85 12.49
N TYR A 102 12.57 -17.71 13.78
CA TYR A 102 11.71 -18.67 14.49
C TYR A 102 10.24 -18.32 14.34
N LEU A 103 9.94 -17.02 14.26
CA LEU A 103 8.60 -16.49 14.09
C LEU A 103 8.67 -15.25 13.19
N GLU A 104 7.86 -15.26 12.15
CA GLU A 104 7.53 -14.08 11.38
C GLU A 104 6.07 -13.71 11.62
N ARG A 105 5.80 -12.44 11.88
CA ARG A 105 4.44 -11.93 12.04
C ARG A 105 4.24 -10.73 11.14
N THR A 106 3.28 -10.85 10.24
CA THR A 106 2.81 -9.79 9.35
C THR A 106 1.44 -9.30 9.81
N GLU A 107 1.27 -7.99 9.93
CA GLU A 107 0.01 -7.36 10.33
C GLU A 107 -0.37 -6.26 9.34
N LEU A 108 -1.61 -6.27 8.87
CA LEU A 108 -2.18 -5.19 8.06
C LEU A 108 -3.10 -4.33 8.92
N TYR A 109 -2.84 -3.02 8.96
CA TYR A 109 -3.67 -2.05 9.66
C TYR A 109 -4.27 -1.02 8.70
N ASP A 110 -5.49 -0.57 8.99
CA ASP A 110 -5.99 0.73 8.57
C ASP A 110 -5.38 1.81 9.47
N VAL A 111 -4.57 2.69 8.89
CA VAL A 111 -3.82 3.72 9.64
C VAL A 111 -4.76 4.78 10.23
N GLY A 112 -5.83 5.13 9.50
CA GLY A 112 -6.77 6.17 9.92
C GLY A 112 -7.67 5.69 11.05
N ASP A 113 -8.23 4.49 10.90
CA ASP A 113 -9.12 3.90 11.90
C ASP A 113 -8.35 3.19 13.04
N ARG A 114 -7.03 3.07 12.91
CA ARG A 114 -6.14 2.28 13.80
C ARG A 114 -6.64 0.84 14.01
N ALA A 115 -7.25 0.26 12.98
CA ALA A 115 -7.90 -1.04 13.05
C ALA A 115 -7.03 -2.12 12.42
N LEU A 116 -6.86 -3.25 13.13
CA LEU A 116 -6.23 -4.45 12.58
C LEU A 116 -7.18 -5.10 11.56
N ILE A 117 -6.71 -5.25 10.33
CA ILE A 117 -7.46 -5.86 9.23
C ILE A 117 -7.12 -7.34 9.10
N GLY A 118 -5.84 -7.66 9.22
CA GLY A 118 -5.38 -9.04 9.18
C GLY A 118 -4.05 -9.24 9.87
N GLU A 119 -3.85 -10.45 10.38
CA GLU A 119 -2.55 -10.90 10.86
C GLU A 119 -2.21 -12.27 10.29
N LEU A 120 -0.93 -12.48 10.06
CA LEU A 120 -0.34 -13.75 9.65
C LEU A 120 0.86 -13.98 10.57
N ASN A 121 0.88 -15.12 11.25
CA ASN A 121 2.04 -15.56 12.04
C ASN A 121 2.52 -16.87 11.43
N ILE A 122 3.79 -16.91 11.05
CA ILE A 122 4.46 -18.07 10.48
C ILE A 122 5.50 -18.53 11.49
N ASN A 123 5.29 -19.71 12.06
CA ASN A 123 6.24 -20.35 12.95
C ASN A 123 7.09 -21.40 12.21
N GLY A 124 8.41 -21.31 12.38
CA GLY A 124 9.37 -22.28 11.90
C GLY A 124 9.65 -22.26 10.39
N LYS A 125 10.75 -22.92 10.00
CA LYS A 125 11.35 -22.86 8.66
C LYS A 125 10.45 -23.38 7.51
N ASN A 126 9.44 -24.19 7.83
CA ASN A 126 8.64 -24.90 6.84
C ASN A 126 7.21 -24.36 6.71
N GLN A 127 6.90 -23.20 7.31
CA GLN A 127 5.55 -22.62 7.31
C GLN A 127 4.46 -23.62 7.77
N LYS A 128 4.81 -24.55 8.66
CA LYS A 128 3.90 -25.64 9.06
C LYS A 128 2.84 -25.17 10.05
N ASP A 129 3.18 -24.17 10.84
CA ASP A 129 2.33 -23.61 11.88
C ASP A 129 2.00 -22.17 11.49
N ILE A 130 0.93 -22.02 10.71
CA ILE A 130 0.39 -20.72 10.29
C ILE A 130 -0.78 -20.36 11.19
N LEU A 131 -0.72 -19.19 11.82
CA LEU A 131 -1.88 -18.55 12.44
C LEU A 131 -2.25 -17.34 11.60
N CYS A 132 -3.30 -17.47 10.81
CA CYS A 132 -3.77 -16.44 9.90
C CYS A 132 -5.18 -15.99 10.28
N LYS A 133 -5.40 -14.68 10.35
CA LYS A 133 -6.72 -14.08 10.57
C LYS A 133 -6.94 -12.89 9.65
N LEU A 134 -8.10 -12.83 9.03
CA LEU A 134 -8.60 -11.69 8.25
C LEU A 134 -9.97 -11.29 8.81
N TYR A 135 -10.10 -10.06 9.29
CA TYR A 135 -11.34 -9.58 9.92
C TYR A 135 -11.85 -10.49 11.05
N GLY A 136 -10.93 -11.07 11.81
CA GLY A 136 -11.25 -12.00 12.90
C GLY A 136 -11.70 -13.40 12.44
N LYS A 137 -11.67 -13.70 11.14
CA LYS A 137 -11.89 -15.04 10.58
C LYS A 137 -10.56 -15.71 10.28
N GLU A 138 -10.46 -17.00 10.54
CA GLU A 138 -9.26 -17.76 10.24
C GLU A 138 -9.07 -17.96 8.73
N CYS A 139 -7.82 -17.91 8.28
CA CYS A 139 -7.37 -18.28 6.94
C CYS A 139 -6.37 -19.45 7.05
N GLN A 140 -6.19 -20.22 5.98
CA GLN A 140 -5.48 -21.51 6.06
C GLN A 140 -4.05 -21.46 5.53
N SER A 141 -3.68 -20.39 4.82
CA SER A 141 -2.38 -20.29 4.17
C SER A 141 -1.90 -18.84 4.04
N VAL A 142 -0.63 -18.68 3.68
CA VAL A 142 -0.06 -17.39 3.28
C VAL A 142 -0.76 -16.85 2.02
N ASP A 143 -1.08 -17.72 1.06
CA ASP A 143 -1.80 -17.32 -0.16
C ASP A 143 -3.21 -16.81 0.15
N ASP A 144 -3.93 -17.43 1.09
CA ASP A 144 -5.23 -16.95 1.56
C ASP A 144 -5.10 -15.57 2.20
N PHE A 145 -4.04 -15.36 3.00
CA PHE A 145 -3.76 -14.07 3.62
C PHE A 145 -3.56 -13.00 2.53
N ILE A 146 -2.63 -13.24 1.60
CA ILE A 146 -2.30 -12.34 0.50
C ILE A 146 -3.56 -12.01 -0.29
N THR A 147 -4.28 -13.03 -0.77
CA THR A 147 -5.53 -12.87 -1.52
C THR A 147 -6.56 -12.06 -0.75
N GLY A 148 -6.68 -12.31 0.56
CA GLY A 148 -7.62 -11.59 1.41
C GLY A 148 -7.27 -10.13 1.65
N ILE A 149 -5.99 -9.77 1.58
CA ILE A 149 -5.54 -8.38 1.73
C ILE A 149 -5.46 -7.58 0.42
N GLU A 150 -5.46 -8.25 -0.75
CA GLU A 150 -5.45 -7.61 -2.08
C GLU A 150 -6.44 -6.45 -2.24
N PRO A 151 -7.67 -6.47 -1.68
CA PRO A 151 -8.59 -5.34 -1.82
C PRO A 151 -8.08 -4.03 -1.19
N TYR A 152 -7.12 -4.10 -0.25
CA TYR A 152 -6.59 -2.99 0.53
C TYR A 152 -5.25 -2.49 0.01
N ILE A 153 -4.48 -3.32 -0.68
CA ILE A 153 -3.16 -3.01 -1.21
C ILE A 153 -3.21 -2.90 -2.75
N GLU A 154 -2.64 -1.84 -3.32
CA GLU A 154 -2.66 -1.67 -4.79
C GLU A 154 -1.42 -2.28 -5.48
N ASN A 155 -0.39 -2.64 -4.72
CA ASN A 155 0.86 -3.23 -5.22
C ASN A 155 0.98 -4.67 -4.75
N LYS A 156 1.65 -5.50 -5.57
CA LYS A 156 2.04 -6.85 -5.14
C LYS A 156 2.94 -6.77 -3.91
N ILE A 157 2.69 -7.65 -2.95
CA ILE A 157 3.59 -7.90 -1.83
C ILE A 157 4.32 -9.19 -2.14
N ASP A 158 5.64 -9.17 -1.92
CA ASP A 158 6.44 -10.38 -1.80
C ASP A 158 6.62 -10.62 -0.29
N LEU A 159 5.92 -11.63 0.24
CA LEU A 159 6.10 -12.15 1.61
C LEU A 159 7.08 -13.33 1.57
#